data_AF-A0A1N6N2B4-F1
#
_entry.id   AF-A0A1N6N2B4-F1
#
_cell.length_a   1.000
_cell.length_b   1.000
_cell.length_c   1.000
_cell.angle_alpha   90.00
_cell.angle_beta   90.00
_cell.angle_gamma   90.00
#
_symmetry.space_group_name_H-M   'P 1'
#
loop_
_entity.id
_entity.type
_entity.pdbx_description
1 polymer ?
#
loop_
_entity_poly.entity_id
_entity_poly.type
_entity_poly.pdbx_seq_one_letter_code
_entity_poly.pdbx_strand_id
1 'polypeptide(L)'
;MDFELHRGEGGALVITCTKMKDAEEPETQAYDLRVVELFTDKDGEDIKSLALIDRPRDPVEEEEIGLIANKTDNHTALWQCIRSRTALKEPCSIALLRDDLKAMGVNVKNFSRWRTKLEQDKLIIRNGQELTIVNQNNED
;
A
#
# COMPACT_ATOMS: atom_id res chain seq x y z
N MET A 1 -4.61 -27.94 4.22
CA MET A 1 -3.82 -26.73 4.48
C MET A 1 -3.57 -26.19 3.11
N ASP A 2 -4.27 -25.11 2.79
CA ASP A 2 -4.31 -24.59 1.43
C ASP A 2 -3.57 -23.24 1.46
N PHE A 3 -2.65 -23.07 0.52
CA PHE A 3 -1.86 -21.86 0.37
C PHE A 3 -2.12 -21.27 -1.01
N GLU A 4 -2.26 -19.96 -1.06
CA GLU A 4 -2.29 -19.18 -2.28
C GLU A 4 -0.93 -18.51 -2.49
N LEU A 5 -0.38 -18.65 -3.69
CA LEU A 5 0.86 -18.01 -4.10
C LEU A 5 0.54 -16.94 -5.14
N HIS A 6 0.93 -15.70 -4.86
CA HIS A 6 0.81 -14.60 -5.82
C HIS A 6 2.11 -13.80 -5.91
N ARG A 7 2.27 -13.07 -7.02
CA ARG A 7 3.40 -12.16 -7.21
C ARG A 7 3.07 -10.84 -6.52
N GLY A 8 3.91 -10.42 -5.58
CA GLY A 8 3.85 -9.10 -4.95
C GLY A 8 4.72 -8.07 -5.68
N GLU A 9 4.64 -6.81 -5.24
CA GLU A 9 5.53 -5.74 -5.74
C GLU A 9 7.01 -6.09 -5.56
N GLY A 10 7.85 -5.53 -6.44
CA GLY A 10 9.30 -5.75 -6.42
C GLY A 10 9.75 -7.14 -6.87
N GLY A 11 8.82 -7.97 -7.42
CA GLY A 11 9.15 -9.32 -7.89
C GLY A 11 9.22 -10.36 -6.79
N ALA A 12 8.59 -10.09 -5.64
CA ALA A 12 8.52 -11.03 -4.53
C ALA A 12 7.40 -12.07 -4.71
N LEU A 13 7.57 -13.22 -4.05
CA LEU A 13 6.56 -14.25 -3.91
C LEU A 13 5.87 -14.09 -2.54
N VAL A 14 4.56 -13.86 -2.54
CA VAL A 14 3.76 -13.76 -1.32
C VAL A 14 2.98 -15.06 -1.13
N ILE A 15 3.03 -15.61 0.08
CA ILE A 15 2.36 -16.85 0.47
C ILE A 15 1.30 -16.52 1.51
N THR A 16 0.04 -16.78 1.17
CA THR A 16 -1.12 -16.54 2.04
C THR A 16 -1.78 -17.88 2.38
N CYS A 17 -2.05 -18.14 3.66
CA CYS A 17 -2.84 -19.31 4.05
C CYS A 17 -4.33 -19.01 3.81
N THR A 18 -5.07 -19.93 3.20
CA THR A 18 -6.50 -19.70 2.92
C THR A 18 -7.41 -20.63 3.72
N LYS A 19 -6.94 -21.79 4.19
CA LYS A 19 -7.72 -22.74 5.02
C LYS A 19 -6.86 -23.60 5.94
N MET A 20 -7.23 -23.62 7.22
CA MET A 20 -6.73 -24.52 8.27
C MET A 20 -7.84 -25.39 8.87
N LYS A 21 -7.50 -26.59 9.36
CA LYS A 21 -8.36 -27.36 10.28
C LYS A 21 -7.68 -27.37 11.64
N ASP A 22 -8.35 -26.82 12.65
CA ASP A 22 -8.02 -26.88 14.09
C ASP A 22 -6.63 -26.35 14.54
N ALA A 23 -5.94 -25.54 13.75
CA ALA A 23 -4.66 -24.93 14.12
C ALA A 23 -4.62 -23.42 13.82
N GLU A 24 -3.75 -22.70 14.53
CA GLU A 24 -3.53 -21.26 14.41
C GLU A 24 -3.06 -20.92 12.98
N GLU A 25 -3.66 -19.89 12.38
CA GLU A 25 -3.37 -19.48 11.01
C GLU A 25 -1.94 -18.92 10.92
N PRO A 26 -1.08 -19.45 10.05
CA PRO A 26 0.27 -18.93 9.91
C PRO A 26 0.24 -17.53 9.27
N GLU A 27 1.11 -16.64 9.75
CA GLU A 27 1.22 -15.27 9.25
C GLU A 27 1.57 -15.23 7.75
N THR A 28 0.96 -14.29 7.03
CA THR A 28 1.28 -14.02 5.62
C THR A 28 2.71 -13.50 5.51
N GLN A 29 3.51 -14.12 4.64
CA GLN A 29 4.92 -13.77 4.46
C GLN A 29 5.25 -13.50 2.99
N ALA A 30 6.19 -12.60 2.75
CA ALA A 30 6.77 -12.34 1.44
C ALA A 30 8.23 -12.80 1.36
N TYR A 31 8.63 -13.31 0.20
CA TYR A 31 9.96 -13.81 -0.09
C TYR A 31 10.49 -13.16 -1.36
N ASP A 32 11.67 -12.56 -1.29
CA ASP A 32 12.29 -11.94 -2.46
C ASP A 32 12.87 -13.00 -3.40
N LEU A 33 12.88 -12.70 -4.70
CA LEU A 33 13.48 -13.55 -5.71
C LEU A 33 14.75 -12.89 -6.24
N ARG A 34 15.84 -13.65 -6.37
CA ARG A 34 17.04 -13.21 -7.09
C ARG A 34 17.05 -13.76 -8.51
N VAL A 35 17.53 -12.96 -9.45
CA VAL A 35 17.82 -13.42 -10.81
C VAL A 35 19.05 -14.31 -10.79
N VAL A 36 18.94 -15.48 -11.41
CA VAL A 36 20.04 -16.42 -11.63
C VAL A 36 20.19 -16.63 -13.13
N GLU A 37 21.38 -16.34 -13.65
CA GLU A 37 21.72 -16.58 -15.05
C GLU A 37 21.98 -18.07 -15.24
N LEU A 38 21.30 -18.69 -16.20
CA LEU A 38 21.42 -20.12 -16.46
C LEU A 38 22.41 -20.41 -17.58
N PHE A 39 22.13 -19.91 -18.77
CA PHE A 39 22.97 -20.05 -19.96
C PHE A 39 22.50 -19.08 -21.06
N THR A 40 23.35 -18.85 -22.06
CA THR A 40 22.97 -18.14 -23.29
C THR A 40 22.53 -19.17 -24.32
N ASP A 41 21.38 -18.96 -24.96
CA ASP A 41 20.85 -19.88 -25.96
C ASP A 41 21.59 -19.78 -27.32
N LYS A 42 21.10 -20.51 -28.32
CA LYS A 42 21.72 -20.57 -29.66
C LYS A 42 21.58 -19.27 -30.45
N ASP A 43 20.60 -18.45 -30.10
CA ASP A 43 20.31 -17.17 -30.74
C ASP A 43 21.02 -16.01 -30.03
N GLY A 44 21.77 -16.31 -28.95
CA GLY A 44 22.53 -15.33 -28.17
C GLY A 44 21.70 -14.66 -27.08
N GLU A 45 20.53 -15.21 -26.74
CA GLU A 45 19.68 -14.69 -25.67
C GLU A 45 20.08 -15.28 -24.31
N ASP A 46 20.27 -14.42 -23.31
CA ASP A 46 20.57 -14.85 -21.95
C ASP A 46 19.32 -15.40 -21.26
N ILE A 47 19.30 -16.71 -21.03
CA ILE A 47 18.24 -17.38 -20.29
C ILE A 47 18.50 -17.22 -18.79
N LYS A 48 17.58 -16.55 -18.11
CA LYS A 48 17.63 -16.29 -16.66
C LYS A 48 16.43 -16.92 -15.96
N SER A 49 16.62 -17.32 -14.70
CA SER A 49 15.57 -17.82 -13.81
C SER A 49 15.50 -16.97 -12.54
N LEU A 50 14.43 -17.16 -11.78
CA LEU A 50 14.24 -16.54 -10.47
C LEU A 50 14.38 -17.61 -9.39
N ALA A 51 15.26 -17.36 -8.42
CA ALA A 51 15.47 -18.23 -7.28
C ALA A 51 14.98 -17.54 -6.00
N LEU A 52 14.22 -18.26 -5.17
CA LEU A 52 13.76 -17.80 -3.87
C LEU A 52 14.95 -17.48 -2.96
N ILE A 53 14.92 -16.32 -2.32
CA ILE A 53 15.77 -16.02 -1.18
C ILE A 53 15.01 -16.48 0.07
N ASP A 54 15.53 -17.51 0.74
CA ASP A 54 14.92 -18.10 1.95
C ASP A 54 15.14 -17.20 3.19
N ARG A 55 14.55 -16.01 3.12
CA ARG A 55 14.50 -15.04 4.20
C ARG A 55 13.13 -14.36 4.12
N PRO A 56 12.17 -14.73 4.98
CA PRO A 56 10.88 -14.08 4.99
C PRO A 56 11.02 -12.62 5.39
N ARG A 57 10.14 -11.80 4.84
CA ARG A 57 9.89 -10.43 5.27
C ARG A 57 8.38 -10.17 5.31
N ASP A 58 8.00 -9.09 5.98
CA ASP A 58 6.63 -8.61 5.91
C ASP A 58 6.29 -8.27 4.44
N PRO A 59 5.09 -8.66 3.97
CA PRO A 59 4.57 -8.17 2.70
C PRO A 59 4.60 -6.65 2.68
N VAL A 60 4.95 -6.07 1.54
CA VAL A 60 4.74 -4.63 1.36
C VAL A 60 3.24 -4.47 1.18
N GLU A 61 2.56 -3.88 2.16
CA GLU A 61 1.20 -3.40 1.95
C GLU A 61 1.25 -2.30 0.89
N GLU A 62 0.68 -2.55 -0.29
CA GLU A 62 0.44 -1.49 -1.25
C GLU A 62 -0.41 -0.42 -0.56
N GLU A 63 0.14 0.78 -0.40
CA GLU A 63 -0.63 1.88 0.17
C GLU A 63 -1.85 2.11 -0.73
N GLU A 64 -3.06 2.18 -0.17
CA GLU A 64 -4.30 2.30 -0.95
C GLU A 64 -4.26 3.47 -1.96
N ILE A 65 -3.53 4.54 -1.64
CA ILE A 65 -3.29 5.67 -2.54
C ILE A 65 -2.48 5.31 -3.79
N GLY A 66 -1.61 4.30 -3.71
CA GLY A 66 -0.83 3.71 -4.80
C GLY A 66 -1.71 3.28 -5.97
N LEU A 67 -2.91 2.77 -5.68
CA LEU A 67 -3.87 2.27 -6.66
C LEU A 67 -4.63 3.38 -7.42
N ILE A 68 -4.59 4.61 -6.93
CA ILE A 68 -5.32 5.73 -7.55
C ILE A 68 -4.58 6.31 -8.75
N ALA A 69 -5.29 6.40 -9.88
CA ALA A 69 -4.83 7.08 -11.08
C ALA A 69 -4.86 8.62 -10.94
N ASN A 70 -3.99 9.31 -11.68
CA ASN A 70 -3.94 10.77 -11.76
C ASN A 70 -3.73 11.49 -10.41
N LYS A 71 -3.02 10.85 -9.47
CA LYS A 71 -2.54 11.49 -8.25
C LYS A 71 -1.24 12.25 -8.49
N THR A 72 -0.95 13.18 -7.60
CA THR A 72 0.31 13.93 -7.53
C THR A 72 0.88 13.79 -6.12
N ASP A 73 2.12 14.17 -5.90
CA ASP A 73 2.78 14.11 -4.58
C ASP A 73 1.98 14.82 -3.48
N ASN A 74 1.29 15.92 -3.80
CA ASN A 74 0.42 16.61 -2.83
C ASN A 74 -0.80 15.78 -2.38
N HIS A 75 -1.33 14.88 -3.22
CA HIS A 75 -2.37 13.93 -2.80
C HIS A 75 -1.78 12.91 -1.84
N THR A 76 -0.59 12.40 -2.16
CA THR A 76 0.17 11.48 -1.31
C THR A 76 0.50 12.11 0.04
N ALA A 77 0.96 13.36 0.07
CA ALA A 77 1.25 14.09 1.30
C ALA A 77 0.00 14.27 2.17
N LEU A 78 -1.14 14.65 1.57
CA LEU A 78 -2.40 14.78 2.31
C LEU A 78 -2.85 13.45 2.91
N TRP A 79 -2.78 12.37 2.13
CA TRP A 79 -3.11 11.03 2.59
C TRP A 79 -2.23 10.57 3.75
N GLN A 80 -0.92 10.82 3.66
CA GLN A 80 0.02 10.47 4.73
C GLN A 80 -0.27 11.24 6.03
N CYS A 81 -0.65 12.53 5.96
CA CYS A 81 -1.12 13.27 7.13
C CYS A 81 -2.36 12.62 7.77
N ILE A 82 -3.34 12.24 6.96
CA ILE A 82 -4.58 11.61 7.43
C ILE A 82 -4.30 10.25 8.06
N ARG A 83 -3.45 9.41 7.43
CA ARG A 83 -3.00 8.12 7.97
C ARG A 83 -2.28 8.29 9.29
N SER A 84 -1.31 9.19 9.36
CA SER A 84 -0.52 9.44 10.57
C SER A 84 -1.41 9.84 11.75
N ARG A 85 -2.29 10.83 11.56
CA ARG A 85 -3.24 11.26 12.61
C ARG A 85 -4.18 10.14 13.03
N THR A 86 -4.68 9.36 12.08
CA THR A 86 -5.58 8.23 12.35
C THR A 86 -4.87 7.13 13.16
N ALA A 87 -3.64 6.77 12.79
CA ALA A 87 -2.83 5.78 13.50
C ALA A 87 -2.50 6.24 14.93
N LEU A 88 -2.25 7.53 15.12
CA LEU A 88 -2.00 8.14 16.43
C LEU A 88 -3.28 8.45 17.23
N LYS A 89 -4.46 8.17 16.67
CA LYS A 89 -5.77 8.52 17.25
C LYS A 89 -5.91 10.02 17.59
N GLU A 90 -5.29 10.87 16.79
CA GLU A 90 -5.37 12.31 16.89
C GLU A 90 -6.57 12.88 16.11
N PRO A 91 -7.07 14.08 16.48
CA PRO A 91 -8.07 14.79 15.69
C PRO A 91 -7.59 15.02 14.25
N CYS A 92 -8.49 14.83 13.29
CA CYS A 92 -8.19 14.84 11.86
C CYS A 92 -9.10 15.85 11.12
N SER A 93 -9.02 17.10 11.56
CA SER A 93 -9.81 18.18 10.98
C SER A 93 -9.14 18.80 9.77
N ILE A 94 -9.94 19.40 8.88
CA ILE A 94 -9.44 20.14 7.69
C ILE A 94 -8.42 21.22 8.07
N ALA A 95 -8.61 21.90 9.21
CA ALA A 95 -7.70 22.96 9.64
C ALA A 95 -6.33 22.37 10.01
N LEU A 96 -6.32 21.31 10.81
CA LEU A 96 -5.10 20.62 11.25
C LEU A 96 -4.31 20.07 10.06
N LEU A 97 -4.99 19.41 9.12
CA LEU A 97 -4.34 18.86 7.92
C LEU A 97 -3.73 19.95 7.03
N ARG A 98 -4.35 21.14 6.97
CA ARG A 98 -3.76 22.27 6.24
C ARG A 98 -2.50 22.79 6.93
N ASP A 99 -2.46 22.77 8.25
CA ASP A 99 -1.30 23.22 9.00
C ASP A 99 -0.15 22.21 8.93
N ASP A 100 -0.43 20.91 8.96
CA ASP A 100 0.57 19.86 8.72
C ASP A 100 1.20 19.98 7.33
N LEU A 101 0.37 20.16 6.29
CA LEU A 101 0.85 20.35 4.93
C LEU A 101 1.75 21.59 4.82
N LYS A 102 1.39 22.70 5.46
CA LYS A 102 2.24 23.90 5.49
C LYS A 102 3.55 23.65 6.23
N ALA A 103 3.52 22.91 7.34
CA ALA A 103 4.71 22.55 8.10
C ALA A 103 5.70 21.71 7.27
N MET A 104 5.18 20.90 6.34
CA MET A 104 5.96 20.16 5.34
C MET A 104 6.37 21.01 4.11
N GLY A 105 6.04 22.30 4.07
CA GLY A 105 6.35 23.18 2.93
C GLY A 105 5.40 23.05 1.73
N VAL A 106 4.26 22.37 1.88
CA VAL A 106 3.28 22.17 0.81
C VAL A 106 2.36 23.39 0.67
N ASN A 107 2.18 23.87 -0.56
CA ASN A 107 1.28 24.98 -0.85
C ASN A 107 -0.19 24.54 -0.89
N VAL A 108 -0.95 24.85 0.17
CA VAL A 108 -2.34 24.42 0.36
C VAL A 108 -3.41 25.14 -0.49
N LYS A 109 -3.04 25.92 -1.53
CA LYS A 109 -4.02 26.59 -2.42
C LYS A 109 -4.99 25.60 -3.07
N ASN A 110 -4.51 24.41 -3.43
CA ASN A 110 -5.30 23.38 -4.11
C ASN A 110 -5.83 22.30 -3.17
N PHE A 111 -5.84 22.53 -1.85
CA PHE A 111 -6.25 21.55 -0.84
C PHE A 111 -7.62 20.93 -1.14
N SER A 112 -8.61 21.75 -1.49
CA SER A 112 -9.97 21.26 -1.79
C SER A 112 -9.98 20.27 -2.95
N ARG A 113 -9.15 20.49 -3.98
CA ARG A 113 -9.03 19.58 -5.13
C ARG A 113 -8.45 18.24 -4.70
N TRP A 114 -7.40 18.25 -3.89
CA TRP A 114 -6.77 17.03 -3.41
C TRP A 114 -7.70 16.23 -2.50
N ARG A 115 -8.35 16.91 -1.55
CA ARG A 115 -9.33 16.29 -0.66
C ARG A 115 -10.49 15.67 -1.44
N THR A 116 -11.11 16.42 -2.37
CA THR A 116 -12.22 15.91 -3.18
C THR A 116 -11.82 14.69 -4.01
N LYS A 117 -10.57 14.62 -4.49
CA LYS A 117 -10.08 13.42 -5.16
C LYS A 117 -10.05 12.21 -4.21
N LEU A 118 -9.47 12.37 -3.01
CA LEU A 118 -9.43 11.27 -2.02
C LEU A 118 -10.84 10.85 -1.56
N GLU A 119 -11.79 11.79 -1.47
CA GLU A 119 -13.21 11.50 -1.21
C GLU A 119 -13.86 10.71 -2.35
N GLN A 120 -13.62 11.11 -3.62
CA GLN A 120 -14.18 10.45 -4.81
C GLN A 120 -13.63 9.04 -5.01
N ASP A 121 -12.34 8.86 -4.75
CA ASP A 121 -11.66 7.56 -4.85
C ASP A 121 -11.88 6.69 -3.60
N LYS A 122 -12.80 7.10 -2.70
CA LYS A 122 -13.23 6.37 -1.49
C LYS A 122 -12.11 6.01 -0.51
N LEU A 123 -11.05 6.81 -0.44
CA LEU A 123 -10.03 6.65 0.60
C LEU A 123 -10.42 7.30 1.91
N ILE A 124 -11.20 8.38 1.85
CA ILE A 124 -11.62 9.13 3.02
C ILE A 124 -13.10 9.47 2.99
N ILE A 125 -13.71 9.55 4.16
CA ILE A 125 -15.05 10.08 4.39
C ILE A 125 -14.92 11.41 5.13
N ARG A 126 -15.79 12.36 4.75
CA ARG A 126 -15.87 13.67 5.37
C ARG A 126 -17.13 13.80 6.22
N ASN A 127 -16.94 14.10 7.50
CA ASN A 127 -17.99 14.40 8.46
C ASN A 127 -17.87 15.87 8.91
N GLY A 128 -18.45 16.78 8.12
CA GLY A 128 -18.36 18.21 8.38
C GLY A 128 -16.94 18.77 8.19
N GLN A 129 -16.21 18.95 9.28
CA GLN A 129 -14.81 19.39 9.28
C GLN A 129 -13.80 18.25 9.55
N GLU A 130 -14.27 17.09 10.00
CA GLU A 130 -13.44 15.93 10.31
C GLU A 130 -13.35 14.98 9.11
N LEU A 131 -12.18 14.37 8.94
CA LEU A 131 -11.89 13.37 7.92
C LEU A 131 -11.51 12.04 8.57
N THR A 132 -12.02 10.93 8.04
CA THR A 132 -11.70 9.58 8.49
C THR A 132 -11.34 8.71 7.30
N ILE A 133 -10.41 7.77 7.47
CA ILE A 133 -10.09 6.78 6.45
C ILE A 133 -11.27 5.81 6.29
N VAL A 134 -11.55 5.41 5.05
CA VAL A 134 -12.45 4.29 4.77
C VAL A 134 -11.70 3.01 5.06
N ASN A 135 -11.97 2.35 6.17
CA ASN A 135 -11.47 0.99 6.37
C ASN A 135 -12.16 0.07 5.35
N GLN A 136 -11.42 -0.40 4.34
CA GLN A 136 -11.95 -1.35 3.36
C GLN A 136 -12.11 -2.78 3.92
N ASN A 137 -11.93 -3.00 5.23
CA ASN A 137 -12.03 -4.31 5.87
C ASN A 137 -13.46 -4.82 6.14
N ASN A 138 -14.49 -4.26 5.49
CA ASN A 138 -15.86 -4.76 5.62
C ASN A 138 -16.49 -4.94 4.24
N GLU A 139 -16.18 -6.06 3.58
CA GLU A 139 -17.19 -6.75 2.78
C GLU A 139 -17.54 -8.04 3.55
N ASP A 140 -18.78 -8.07 4.07
CA ASP A 140 -19.44 -9.24 4.67
C ASP A 140 -19.66 -10.37 3.63
#